data_AF-A0A2N2VT06-F1
#
_entry.id   AF-A0A2N2VT06-F1
#
_cell.length_a   1.000
_cell.length_b   1.000
_cell.length_c   1.000
_cell.angle_alpha   90.00
_cell.angle_beta   90.00
_cell.angle_gamma   90.00
#
_symmetry.space_group_name_H-M   'P 1'
#
loop_
_entity.id
_entity.type
_entity.pdbx_description
1 polymer ?
#
loop_
_entity_poly.entity_id
_entity_poly.type
_entity_poly.pdbx_seq_one_letter_code
_entity_poly.pdbx_strand_id
1 'polypeptide(L)'
;CYGWIDGKTQSIDQFSYKIRFTPRKPNSNWSLSNIKRVEELTEAGLMHQAGLEAFARRKPEKSGVYSFEQEHAKLTPEMETEFKENQKAWSFFIGRSPSYKKTCLHWVMSAKQESTRRKRLKVLIDSSASGLRIPLLRSNSGHKKPDN
;
A
#
# COMPACT_ATOMS: atom_id res chain seq x y z
N CYS A 1 20.99 7.27 15.17
CA CYS A 1 20.23 7.68 13.95
C CYS A 1 20.81 8.96 13.38
N TYR A 2 21.14 8.99 12.08
CA TYR A 2 21.88 10.09 11.43
C TYR A 2 21.08 10.84 10.34
N GLY A 3 19.77 10.60 10.26
CA GLY A 3 18.90 11.30 9.27
C GLY A 3 19.02 10.76 7.84
N TRP A 4 19.51 9.54 7.67
CA TRP A 4 19.61 8.85 6.38
C TRP A 4 18.45 7.88 6.19
N ILE A 5 18.14 7.58 4.94
CA ILE A 5 17.16 6.57 4.53
C ILE A 5 17.84 5.55 3.63
N ASP A 6 17.43 4.29 3.77
CA ASP A 6 17.77 3.20 2.89
C ASP A 6 17.03 3.29 1.55
N GLY A 7 17.75 2.99 0.47
CA GLY A 7 17.21 2.87 -0.87
C GLY A 7 16.86 1.42 -1.21
N LYS A 8 16.87 1.10 -2.51
CA LYS A 8 16.63 -0.26 -2.98
C LYS A 8 17.76 -1.19 -2.54
N THR A 9 17.41 -2.23 -1.80
CA THR A 9 18.29 -3.38 -1.54
C THR A 9 18.44 -4.21 -2.81
N GLN A 10 19.67 -4.59 -3.14
CA GLN A 10 19.98 -5.45 -4.27
C GLN A 10 20.83 -6.63 -3.79
N SER A 11 20.34 -7.85 -4.02
CA SER A 11 21.10 -9.08 -3.79
C SER A 11 22.31 -9.12 -4.73
N ILE A 12 23.44 -9.57 -4.19
CA ILE A 12 24.66 -9.82 -4.96
C ILE A 12 24.81 -11.33 -5.15
N ASP A 13 24.69 -12.10 -4.07
CA ASP A 13 24.73 -13.57 -4.07
C ASP A 13 23.82 -14.14 -2.95
N GLN A 14 23.97 -15.42 -2.61
CA GLN A 14 23.17 -16.11 -1.59
C GLN A 14 23.39 -15.60 -0.16
N PHE A 15 24.53 -14.96 0.10
CA PHE A 15 24.97 -14.55 1.43
C PHE A 15 25.17 -13.03 1.54
N SER A 16 25.17 -12.30 0.42
CA SER A 16 25.49 -10.88 0.40
C SER A 16 24.48 -10.04 -0.38
N TYR A 17 24.28 -8.81 0.11
CA TYR A 17 23.46 -7.78 -0.53
C TYR A 17 24.11 -6.42 -0.37
N LYS A 18 23.72 -5.48 -1.24
CA LYS A 18 24.06 -4.06 -1.10
C LYS A 18 22.81 -3.23 -0.89
N ILE A 19 22.96 -2.16 -0.13
CA ILE A 19 21.93 -1.15 0.07
C ILE A 19 22.58 0.23 -0.02
N ARG A 20 21.90 1.16 -0.69
CA ARG A 20 22.35 2.54 -0.77
C ARG A 20 21.70 3.34 0.35
N PHE A 21 22.49 4.01 1.17
CA PHE A 21 21.98 5.01 2.10
C PHE A 21 22.05 6.40 1.46
N THR A 22 21.01 7.20 1.69
CA THR A 22 20.95 8.58 1.18
C THR A 22 20.48 9.53 2.28
N PRO A 23 20.99 10.76 2.37
CA PRO A 23 20.44 11.77 3.27
C PRO A 23 18.96 12.00 2.96
N ARG A 24 18.13 12.04 4.00
CA ARG A 24 16.70 12.28 3.81
C ARG A 24 16.46 13.72 3.40
N LYS A 25 15.72 13.93 2.31
CA LYS A 25 15.33 15.28 1.86
C LYS A 25 14.24 15.85 2.77
N PRO A 26 14.17 17.18 3.00
CA PRO A 26 13.13 17.80 3.84
C PRO A 26 11.70 17.47 3.41
N ASN A 27 11.48 17.22 2.11
CA ASN A 27 10.17 16.93 1.54
C ASN A 27 9.82 15.42 1.46
N SER A 28 10.64 14.55 2.06
CA SER A 28 10.43 13.10 2.06
C SER A 28 9.24 12.69 2.93
N ASN A 29 8.52 11.66 2.51
CA ASN A 29 7.45 11.07 3.32
C ASN A 29 8.04 10.26 4.49
N TRP A 30 7.40 10.37 5.66
CA TRP A 30 7.77 9.60 6.85
C TRP A 30 6.68 8.57 7.14
N SER A 31 7.07 7.29 7.22
CA SER A 31 6.16 6.24 7.67
C SER A 31 5.96 6.35 9.18
N LEU A 32 4.80 5.94 9.67
CA LEU A 32 4.51 5.79 11.10
C LEU A 32 5.54 4.88 11.78
N SER A 33 5.98 3.83 11.09
CA SER A 33 7.04 2.95 11.59
C SER A 33 8.39 3.66 11.79
N ASN A 34 8.76 4.59 10.90
CA ASN A 34 9.98 5.37 11.04
C ASN A 34 9.85 6.44 12.13
N ILE A 35 8.66 7.00 12.32
CA ILE A 35 8.39 7.96 13.39
C ILE A 35 8.50 7.26 14.75
N LYS A 36 7.86 6.09 14.89
CA LYS A 36 7.99 5.24 16.08
C LYS A 36 9.45 4.87 16.36
N ARG A 37 10.22 4.52 15.33
CA ARG A 37 11.66 4.25 15.49
C ARG A 37 12.43 5.48 15.99
N VAL A 38 12.08 6.68 15.54
CA VAL A 38 12.70 7.92 16.05
C VAL A 38 12.40 8.08 17.53
N GLU A 39 11.16 7.84 17.96
CA GLU A 39 10.77 7.88 19.39
C GLU A 39 11.59 6.87 20.22
N GLU A 40 11.58 5.59 19.82
CA GLU A 40 12.34 4.51 20.48
C GLU A 40 13.85 4.82 20.57
N LEU A 41 14.45 5.35 19.50
CA LEU A 41 15.86 5.73 19.50
C LEU A 41 16.14 7.00 20.31
N THR A 42 15.16 7.89 20.46
CA THR A 42 15.30 9.08 21.30
C THR A 42 15.31 8.67 22.77
N GLU A 43 14.38 7.81 23.19
CA GLU A 43 14.32 7.25 24.54
C GLU A 43 15.59 6.47 24.89
N ALA A 44 16.14 5.73 23.93
CA ALA A 44 17.39 4.99 24.11
C ALA A 44 18.66 5.86 24.05
N GLY A 45 18.56 7.17 23.79
CA GLY A 45 19.73 8.05 23.65
C GLY A 45 20.58 7.77 22.40
N LEU A 46 20.02 7.07 21.41
CA LEU A 46 20.71 6.64 20.18
C LEU A 46 20.48 7.61 19.00
N MET A 47 19.82 8.73 19.23
CA MET A 47 19.67 9.81 18.26
C MET A 47 20.93 10.66 18.18
N HIS A 48 21.41 10.93 16.96
CA HIS A 48 22.47 11.90 16.73
C HIS A 48 21.85 13.25 16.34
N GLN A 49 22.58 14.35 16.55
CA GLN A 49 22.14 15.70 16.21
C GLN A 49 21.61 15.83 14.77
N ALA A 50 22.35 15.31 13.77
CA ALA A 50 21.93 15.27 12.38
C ALA A 50 20.60 14.49 12.16
N GLY A 51 20.34 13.46 12.94
CA GLY A 51 19.08 12.70 12.92
C GLY A 51 17.92 13.51 13.48
N LEU A 52 18.12 14.22 14.59
CA LEU A 52 17.13 15.11 15.20
C LEU A 52 16.77 16.25 14.24
N GLU A 53 17.76 16.87 13.60
CA GLU A 53 17.56 17.92 12.60
C GLU A 53 16.81 17.43 11.36
N ALA A 54 17.09 16.21 10.90
CA ALA A 54 16.36 15.60 9.79
C ALA A 54 14.88 15.34 10.15
N PHE A 55 14.61 14.93 11.39
CA PHE A 55 13.25 14.71 11.89
C PHE A 55 12.50 16.04 12.13
N ALA A 56 13.18 17.06 12.66
CA ALA A 56 12.62 18.39 12.86
C ALA A 56 12.21 19.06 11.54
N ARG A 57 12.98 18.86 10.47
CA ARG A 57 12.68 19.36 9.12
C ARG A 57 11.55 18.62 8.40
N ARG A 58 11.00 17.54 8.98
CA ARG A 58 9.90 16.81 8.34
C ARG A 58 8.66 17.69 8.28
N LYS A 59 7.82 17.41 7.29
CA LYS A 59 6.49 17.99 7.16
C LYS A 59 5.47 17.08 7.84
N PRO A 60 4.81 17.49 8.94
CA PRO A 60 3.80 16.66 9.61
C PRO A 60 2.71 16.17 8.66
N GLU A 61 2.30 17.00 7.70
CA GLU A 61 1.32 16.67 6.66
C GLU A 61 1.77 15.56 5.68
N LYS A 62 3.06 15.19 5.69
CA LYS A 62 3.65 14.10 4.90
C LYS A 62 4.03 12.88 5.74
N SER A 63 3.57 12.83 6.98
CA SER A 63 3.76 11.71 7.90
C SER A 63 2.56 10.77 7.84
N GLY A 64 2.79 9.45 7.81
CA GLY A 64 1.70 8.47 7.75
C GLY A 64 0.92 8.45 6.44
N VAL A 65 1.43 9.10 5.39
CA VAL A 65 0.73 9.26 4.09
C VAL A 65 0.95 8.09 3.14
N TYR A 66 1.71 7.06 3.53
CA TYR A 66 1.87 5.89 2.67
C TYR A 66 0.54 5.15 2.54
N SER A 67 0.23 4.71 1.33
CA SER A 67 -1.02 4.02 1.03
C SER A 67 -1.23 2.78 1.90
N PHE A 68 -0.17 2.11 2.35
CA PHE A 68 -0.27 0.96 3.25
C PHE A 68 -0.70 1.34 4.68
N GLU A 69 -0.42 2.57 5.12
CA GLU A 69 -0.69 3.10 6.48
C GLU A 69 -2.08 3.74 6.61
N GLN A 70 -2.68 4.15 5.49
CA GLN A 70 -4.03 4.70 5.50
C GLN A 70 -5.07 3.63 5.82
N GLU A 71 -6.07 4.03 6.63
CA GLU A 71 -7.23 3.19 6.92
C GLU A 71 -7.84 2.73 5.60
N HIS A 72 -8.00 1.42 5.47
CA HIS A 72 -8.42 0.85 4.20
C HIS A 72 -9.85 1.27 3.96
N ALA A 73 -10.15 1.64 2.72
CA ALA A 73 -11.53 1.90 2.35
C ALA A 73 -12.37 0.66 2.71
N LYS A 74 -13.42 0.87 3.49
CA LYS A 74 -14.41 -0.15 3.82
C LYS A 74 -15.64 0.08 2.95
N LEU A 75 -16.29 -1.00 2.53
CA LEU A 75 -17.60 -0.88 1.90
C LEU A 75 -18.60 -0.30 2.91
N THR A 76 -19.62 0.39 2.42
CA THR A 76 -20.76 0.71 3.27
C THR A 76 -21.49 -0.59 3.64
N PRO A 77 -22.23 -0.65 4.76
CA PRO A 77 -22.97 -1.84 5.15
C PRO A 77 -23.90 -2.37 4.06
N GLU A 78 -24.52 -1.47 3.29
CA GLU A 78 -25.35 -1.80 2.12
C GLU A 78 -24.57 -2.52 1.03
N MET A 79 -23.43 -1.95 0.61
CA MET A 79 -22.57 -2.53 -0.42
C MET A 79 -21.97 -3.87 0.02
N GLU A 80 -21.68 -4.02 1.30
CA GLU A 80 -21.20 -5.28 1.85
C GLU A 80 -22.29 -6.35 1.85
N THR A 81 -23.53 -5.98 2.15
CA THR A 81 -24.69 -6.88 2.08
C THR A 81 -24.92 -7.33 0.65
N GLU A 82 -24.95 -6.40 -0.31
CA GLU A 82 -25.05 -6.68 -1.75
C GLU A 82 -23.94 -7.64 -2.24
N PHE A 83 -22.70 -7.47 -1.75
CA PHE A 83 -21.60 -8.37 -2.10
C PHE A 83 -21.78 -9.77 -1.47
N LYS A 84 -22.26 -9.85 -0.23
CA LYS A 84 -22.48 -11.12 0.48
C LYS A 84 -23.64 -11.94 -0.08
N GLU A 85 -24.64 -11.31 -0.68
CA GLU A 85 -25.75 -12.00 -1.37
C GLU A 85 -25.23 -12.96 -2.44
N ASN A 86 -24.16 -12.58 -3.14
CA ASN A 86 -23.45 -13.49 -4.05
C ASN A 86 -22.40 -14.30 -3.29
N GLN A 87 -22.83 -15.41 -2.68
CA GLN A 87 -21.97 -16.28 -1.87
C GLN A 87 -20.70 -16.71 -2.61
N LYS A 88 -20.81 -17.07 -3.90
CA LYS A 88 -19.67 -17.48 -4.74
C LYS A 88 -18.64 -16.34 -4.88
N ALA A 89 -19.11 -15.14 -5.17
CA ALA A 89 -18.26 -13.96 -5.30
C ALA A 89 -17.59 -13.61 -3.96
N TRP A 90 -18.36 -13.68 -2.87
CA TRP A 90 -17.87 -13.39 -1.52
C TRP A 90 -16.78 -14.37 -1.07
N SER A 91 -17.00 -15.67 -1.24
CA SER A 91 -16.01 -16.70 -0.92
C SER A 91 -14.72 -16.53 -1.72
N PHE A 92 -14.83 -16.25 -3.03
CA PHE A 92 -13.66 -15.98 -3.85
C PHE A 92 -12.87 -14.78 -3.32
N PHE A 93 -13.56 -13.68 -3.01
CA PHE A 93 -12.97 -12.43 -2.54
C PHE A 93 -12.27 -12.59 -1.18
N ILE A 94 -12.94 -13.21 -0.19
CA ILE A 94 -12.36 -13.45 1.14
C ILE A 94 -11.08 -14.28 1.03
N GLY A 95 -11.08 -15.31 0.18
CA GLY A 95 -9.94 -16.20 -0.05
C GLY A 95 -8.75 -15.56 -0.78
N ARG A 96 -8.85 -14.29 -1.20
CA ARG A 96 -7.71 -13.56 -1.78
C ARG A 96 -6.83 -12.91 -0.71
N SER A 97 -5.60 -12.57 -1.12
CA SER A 97 -4.61 -11.91 -0.27
C SER A 97 -5.12 -10.56 0.27
N PRO A 98 -4.67 -10.12 1.47
CA PRO A 98 -5.03 -8.82 2.03
C PRO A 98 -4.74 -7.65 1.08
N SER A 99 -3.63 -7.71 0.34
CA SER A 99 -3.28 -6.70 -0.66
C SER A 99 -4.31 -6.59 -1.78
N TYR A 100 -4.77 -7.70 -2.35
CA TYR A 100 -5.81 -7.69 -3.38
C TYR A 100 -7.12 -7.10 -2.87
N LYS A 101 -7.54 -7.52 -1.66
CA LYS A 101 -8.77 -7.00 -1.02
C LYS A 101 -8.67 -5.49 -0.84
N LYS A 102 -7.56 -5.01 -0.29
CA LYS A 102 -7.29 -3.57 -0.11
C LYS A 102 -7.36 -2.79 -1.42
N THR A 103 -6.70 -3.26 -2.47
CA THR A 103 -6.71 -2.59 -3.77
C THR A 103 -8.12 -2.50 -4.36
N CYS A 104 -8.90 -3.60 -4.29
CA CYS A 104 -10.27 -3.62 -4.80
C CYS A 104 -11.18 -2.67 -4.04
N LEU A 105 -11.13 -2.68 -2.71
CA LEU A 105 -11.94 -1.80 -1.88
C LEU A 105 -11.61 -0.33 -2.10
N HIS A 106 -10.32 0.01 -2.17
CA HIS A 106 -9.89 1.36 -2.51
C HIS A 106 -10.35 1.76 -3.91
N TRP A 107 -10.24 0.88 -4.91
CA TRP A 107 -10.71 1.16 -6.26
C TRP A 107 -12.23 1.44 -6.30
N VAL A 108 -13.05 0.68 -5.57
CA VAL A 108 -14.49 0.96 -5.46
C VAL A 108 -14.73 2.31 -4.79
N MET A 109 -14.21 2.52 -3.58
CA MET A 109 -14.57 3.64 -2.72
C MET A 109 -13.91 4.98 -3.09
N SER A 110 -12.76 4.95 -3.79
CA SER A 110 -12.09 6.16 -4.28
C SER A 110 -12.88 6.92 -5.35
N ALA A 111 -13.90 6.29 -5.96
CA ALA A 111 -14.80 7.00 -6.87
C ALA A 111 -15.57 8.09 -6.11
N LYS A 112 -15.58 9.32 -6.65
CA LYS A 112 -16.27 10.47 -6.04
C LYS A 112 -17.80 10.35 -6.10
N GLN A 113 -18.32 9.78 -7.19
CA GLN A 113 -19.75 9.65 -7.42
C GLN A 113 -20.27 8.28 -6.99
N GLU A 114 -21.41 8.26 -6.30
CA GLU A 114 -22.06 7.03 -5.83
C GLU A 114 -22.42 6.07 -6.97
N SER A 115 -22.92 6.61 -8.08
CA SER A 115 -23.22 5.82 -9.29
C SER A 115 -21.99 5.07 -9.83
N THR A 116 -20.80 5.68 -9.72
CA THR A 116 -19.55 5.05 -10.14
C THR A 116 -19.09 4.00 -9.13
N ARG A 117 -19.28 4.23 -7.82
CA ARG A 117 -19.01 3.23 -6.78
C ARG A 117 -19.83 1.96 -7.01
N ARG A 118 -21.15 2.10 -7.23
CA ARG A 118 -22.06 0.99 -7.53
C ARG A 118 -21.64 0.22 -8.79
N LYS A 119 -21.28 0.93 -9.87
CA LYS A 119 -20.74 0.28 -11.09
C LYS A 119 -19.47 -0.53 -10.82
N ARG A 120 -18.52 0.04 -10.06
CA ARG A 120 -17.26 -0.66 -9.70
C ARG A 120 -17.52 -1.85 -8.78
N LEU A 121 -18.45 -1.72 -7.83
CA LEU A 121 -18.88 -2.82 -6.96
C LEU A 121 -19.46 -3.96 -7.79
N LYS A 122 -20.36 -3.67 -8.73
CA LYS A 122 -20.91 -4.69 -9.64
C LYS A 122 -19.81 -5.42 -10.40
N VAL A 123 -18.84 -4.70 -10.97
CA VAL A 123 -17.70 -5.31 -11.68
C VAL A 123 -16.87 -6.21 -10.76
N LEU A 124 -16.68 -5.80 -9.49
CA LEU A 124 -15.99 -6.60 -8.48
C LEU A 124 -16.77 -7.89 -8.16
N ILE A 125 -18.09 -7.80 -7.97
CA ILE A 125 -18.98 -8.94 -7.71
C ILE A 125 -18.95 -9.89 -8.92
N ASP A 126 -19.20 -9.40 -10.13
CA ASP A 126 -19.25 -10.20 -11.36
C ASP A 126 -17.91 -10.92 -11.63
N SER A 127 -16.79 -10.20 -11.46
CA SER A 127 -15.45 -10.79 -11.63
C SER A 127 -15.19 -11.86 -10.59
N SER A 128 -15.54 -11.61 -9.34
CA SER A 128 -15.34 -12.56 -8.23
C SER A 128 -16.23 -13.79 -8.38
N ALA A 129 -17.49 -13.62 -8.81
CA ALA A 129 -18.40 -14.72 -9.13
C ALA A 129 -17.87 -15.61 -10.27
N SER A 130 -17.11 -15.00 -11.19
CA SER A 130 -16.44 -15.69 -12.29
C SER A 130 -15.08 -16.29 -11.89
N GLY A 131 -14.64 -16.12 -10.65
CA GLY A 131 -13.32 -16.57 -10.19
C GLY A 131 -12.15 -15.78 -10.77
N LEU A 132 -12.40 -14.60 -11.33
CA LEU A 132 -11.42 -13.74 -11.97
C LEU A 132 -11.09 -12.53 -11.09
N ARG A 133 -9.88 -12.00 -11.27
CA ARG A 133 -9.53 -10.68 -10.70
C ARG A 133 -10.34 -9.59 -11.40
N ILE A 134 -10.52 -8.44 -10.74
CA ILE A 134 -11.08 -7.25 -11.41
C ILE A 134 -10.26 -6.90 -12.66
N PRO A 135 -10.87 -6.35 -13.73
CA PRO A 135 -10.18 -6.06 -14.99
C PRO A 135 -8.88 -5.27 -14.83
N LEU A 136 -8.84 -4.30 -13.90
CA LEU A 136 -7.65 -3.49 -13.60
C LEU A 136 -6.43 -4.31 -13.14
N LEU A 137 -6.64 -5.48 -12.54
CA LEU A 137 -5.60 -6.33 -11.95
C LEU A 137 -5.39 -7.64 -12.72
N ARG A 138 -6.03 -7.78 -13.89
CA ARG A 138 -5.70 -8.84 -14.84
C ARG A 138 -4.41 -8.42 -15.53
N SER A 139 -3.45 -9.34 -15.68
CA SER A 139 -2.24 -9.03 -16.44
C SER A 139 -2.65 -8.67 -17.87
N ASN A 140 -2.18 -7.55 -18.39
CA ASN A 140 -2.11 -7.35 -19.84
C ASN A 140 -1.08 -8.34 -20.39
N SER A 141 -1.46 -9.59 -20.58
CA SER A 141 -0.66 -10.58 -21.29
C SER A 141 -0.70 -10.28 -22.79
N GLY A 142 -0.10 -9.13 -23.16
CA GLY A 142 0.00 -8.63 -24.54
C GLY A 142 1.40 -8.17 -24.95
N HIS A 143 2.40 -8.20 -24.06
CA HIS A 143 3.80 -8.01 -24.42
C HIS A 143 4.65 -9.15 -23.84
N LYS A 144 4.60 -10.32 -24.50
CA LYS A 144 5.79 -11.17 -24.60
C LYS A 144 6.67 -10.50 -25.66
N LYS A 145 7.84 -9.98 -25.28
CA LYS A 145 8.92 -9.77 -26.26
C LYS A 145 9.22 -11.14 -26.88
N PRO A 146 9.30 -11.28 -28.21
CA PRO A 146 9.87 -12.50 -28.77
C PRO A 146 11.32 -12.61 -28.29
N ASP A 147 11.67 -13.79 -27.81
CA ASP A 147 13.04 -14.13 -27.45
C ASP A 147 13.93 -13.97 -28.69
N ASN A 148 15.02 -13.22 -28.53
CA ASN A 148 16.16 -13.24 -29.45
C ASN A 148 17.43 -13.18 -28.60
#